data_AF-A0A382JYL4-F1
#
_entry.id   AF-A0A382JYL4-F1
#
_cell.length_a   1.000
_cell.length_b   1.000
_cell.length_c   1.000
_cell.angle_alpha   90.00
_cell.angle_beta   90.00
_cell.angle_gamma   90.00
#
_symmetry.space_group_name_H-M   'P 1'
#
loop_
_entity.id
_entity.type
_entity.pdbx_description
1 polymer ?
#
loop_
_entity_poly.entity_id
_entity_poly.type
_entity_poly.pdbx_seq_one_letter_code
_entity_poly.pdbx_strand_id
1 'polypeptide(L)'
;MIKLQQATENLNAIFDNKDLLDVLIDVEDVFDGLDLYAFANWIDGLVVSGPHVSRYWINVKLMYLHKNMPDPTGAQRLERHG
;
A
#
# COMPACT_ATOMS: atom_id res chain seq x y z
N MET A 1 -6.01 -18.31 -4.53
CA MET A 1 -5.03 -17.74 -5.49
C MET A 1 -5.65 -16.44 -6.02
N ILE A 2 -5.21 -15.28 -5.53
CA ILE A 2 -5.60 -14.00 -6.12
C ILE A 2 -4.97 -13.98 -7.52
N LYS A 3 -5.78 -13.79 -8.55
CA LYS A 3 -5.28 -13.74 -9.93
C LYS A 3 -4.59 -12.39 -10.12
N LEU A 4 -3.35 -12.40 -10.61
CA LEU A 4 -2.57 -11.20 -10.99
C LEU A 4 -3.39 -10.20 -11.83
N GLN A 5 -4.34 -10.75 -12.60
CA GLN A 5 -5.32 -10.05 -13.41
C GLN A 5 -6.15 -9.00 -12.63
N GLN A 6 -6.54 -9.29 -11.38
CA GLN A 6 -7.31 -8.37 -10.55
C GLN A 6 -6.47 -7.18 -10.05
N ALA A 7 -5.17 -7.38 -9.84
CA ALA A 7 -4.27 -6.30 -9.48
C ALA A 7 -4.08 -5.32 -10.66
N THR A 8 -3.97 -5.84 -11.88
CA THR A 8 -3.90 -5.02 -13.10
C THR A 8 -5.18 -4.23 -13.39
N GLU A 9 -6.36 -4.80 -13.16
CA GLU A 9 -7.63 -4.09 -13.34
C GLU A 9 -7.79 -2.95 -12.33
N ASN A 10 -7.39 -3.16 -11.07
CA ASN A 10 -7.39 -2.12 -10.05
C ASN A 10 -6.40 -1.00 -10.36
N LEU A 11 -5.19 -1.33 -10.82
CA LEU A 11 -4.22 -0.32 -11.25
C LEU A 11 -4.79 0.57 -12.35
N ASN A 12 -5.42 0.00 -13.37
CA ASN A 12 -6.04 0.80 -14.44
C ASN A 12 -7.12 1.75 -13.90
N ALA A 13 -7.99 1.27 -13.01
CA ALA A 13 -9.01 2.11 -12.39
C ALA A 13 -8.45 3.25 -11.52
N ILE A 14 -7.31 3.03 -10.86
CA ILE A 14 -6.60 4.05 -10.07
C ILE A 14 -5.93 5.06 -11.01
N PHE A 15 -5.27 4.61 -12.08
CA PHE A 15 -4.65 5.50 -13.06
C PHE A 15 -5.67 6.37 -13.80
N ASP A 16 -6.89 5.86 -14.03
CA ASP A 16 -7.97 6.61 -14.66
C ASP A 16 -8.57 7.69 -13.74
N ASN A 17 -8.31 7.64 -12.42
CA ASN A 17 -8.81 8.61 -11.44
C ASN A 17 -7.67 9.30 -10.69
N LYS A 18 -7.35 10.52 -11.10
CA LYS A 18 -6.28 11.34 -10.54
C LYS A 18 -6.38 11.53 -9.02
N ASP A 19 -7.59 11.69 -8.47
CA ASP A 19 -7.80 11.90 -7.04
C ASP A 19 -7.39 10.66 -6.21
N LEU A 20 -7.58 9.45 -6.75
CA LEU A 20 -7.17 8.21 -6.09
C LEU A 20 -5.66 8.01 -6.14
N LEU A 21 -5.01 8.45 -7.21
CA LEU A 21 -3.56 8.41 -7.32
C LEU A 21 -2.93 9.37 -6.30
N ASP A 22 -3.46 10.59 -6.18
CA ASP A 22 -2.98 11.57 -5.20
C ASP A 22 -3.10 11.01 -3.77
N VAL A 23 -4.20 10.32 -3.43
CA VAL A 23 -4.36 9.64 -2.13
C VAL A 23 -3.33 8.52 -1.92
N LEU A 24 -2.94 7.78 -2.95
CA LEU A 24 -1.89 6.75 -2.81
C LEU A 24 -0.51 7.37 -2.61
N ILE A 25 -0.24 8.52 -3.24
CA ILE A 25 0.99 9.28 -3.02
C ILE A 25 1.02 9.76 -1.55
N ASP A 26 -0.08 10.29 -1.03
CA ASP A 26 -0.17 10.67 0.38
C ASP A 26 0.09 9.48 1.33
N VAL A 27 -0.35 8.27 0.97
CA VAL A 27 -0.04 7.04 1.74
C VAL A 27 1.45 6.68 1.65
N GLU A 28 2.08 6.88 0.50
CA GLU A 28 3.50 6.65 0.29
C GLU A 28 4.36 7.64 1.09
N ASP A 29 3.97 8.92 1.13
CA ASP A 29 4.61 9.94 1.97
C ASP A 29 4.54 9.58 3.46
N VAL A 30 3.45 8.95 3.92
CA VAL A 30 3.35 8.43 5.30
C VAL A 30 4.34 7.29 5.53
N PHE A 31 4.56 6.42 4.55
CA PHE A 31 5.52 5.32 4.68
C PHE A 31 6.96 5.84 4.72
N ASP A 32 7.30 6.79 3.86
CA ASP A 32 8.62 7.43 3.88
C ASP A 32 8.85 8.21 5.18
N GLY A 33 7.87 8.99 5.62
CA GLY A 33 7.94 9.75 6.88
C GLY A 33 8.07 8.89 8.14
N LEU A 34 7.75 7.60 8.06
CA LEU A 34 7.94 6.63 9.14
C LEU A 34 9.23 5.80 9.01
N ASP A 35 10.11 6.14 8.06
CA ASP A 35 11.29 5.36 7.63
C ASP A 35 10.96 3.89 7.33
N LEU A 36 9.77 3.61 6.80
CA LEU A 36 9.31 2.24 6.61
C LEU A 36 10.16 1.50 5.56
N TYR A 37 10.69 2.25 4.59
CA TYR A 37 11.59 1.73 3.55
C TYR A 37 13.01 1.42 4.03
N ALA A 38 13.38 1.78 5.26
CA ALA A 38 14.63 1.30 5.87
C ALA A 38 14.57 -0.19 6.23
N PHE A 39 13.36 -0.76 6.29
CA PHE A 39 13.12 -2.16 6.61
C PHE A 39 13.03 -3.03 5.36
N ALA A 40 13.46 -4.29 5.47
CA ALA A 40 13.54 -5.19 4.33
C ALA A 40 12.17 -5.45 3.68
N ASN A 41 12.16 -5.47 2.33
CA ASN A 41 11.04 -5.85 1.46
C ASN A 41 9.77 -4.98 1.56
N TRP A 42 9.77 -3.88 2.32
CA TRP A 42 8.61 -2.96 2.37
C TRP A 42 8.36 -2.23 1.05
N ILE A 43 9.43 -1.98 0.29
CA ILE A 43 9.35 -1.37 -1.05
C ILE A 43 8.70 -2.29 -2.11
N ASP A 44 8.69 -3.60 -1.88
CA ASP A 44 8.18 -4.58 -2.85
C ASP A 44 6.65 -4.75 -2.80
N GLY A 45 5.96 -3.92 -2.02
CA GLY A 45 4.52 -4.01 -1.82
C GLY A 45 3.72 -3.66 -3.07
N LEU A 46 2.87 -4.58 -3.52
CA LEU A 46 1.95 -4.34 -4.63
C LEU A 46 0.56 -3.98 -4.12
N VAL A 47 0.03 -2.84 -4.54
CA VAL A 47 -1.36 -2.45 -4.26
C VAL A 47 -2.31 -3.37 -5.01
N VAL A 48 -2.99 -4.26 -4.28
CA VAL A 48 -3.95 -5.20 -4.86
C VAL A 48 -5.39 -4.71 -4.74
N SER A 49 -5.65 -3.73 -3.88
CA SER A 49 -7.00 -3.19 -3.65
C SER A 49 -6.92 -1.87 -2.88
N GLY A 50 -7.70 -0.87 -3.30
CA GLY A 50 -7.73 0.47 -2.74
C GLY A 50 -7.01 1.50 -3.61
N PRO A 51 -6.99 2.78 -3.20
CA PRO A 51 -7.38 3.27 -1.89
C PRO A 51 -8.91 3.39 -1.76
N HIS A 52 -9.48 2.75 -0.73
CA HIS A 52 -10.89 2.96 -0.38
C HIS A 52 -10.97 4.08 0.65
N VAL A 53 -11.41 5.25 0.20
CA VAL A 53 -11.54 6.44 1.04
C VAL A 53 -12.91 6.43 1.73
N SER A 54 -12.89 6.63 3.04
CA SER A 54 -14.05 6.87 3.87
C SER A 54 -13.82 8.12 4.73
N ARG A 55 -14.84 8.59 5.45
CA ARG A 55 -14.77 9.89 6.15
C ARG A 55 -13.56 10.05 7.09
N TYR A 56 -13.09 8.97 7.70
CA TYR A 56 -11.97 9.00 8.66
C TYR A 56 -10.88 7.97 8.39
N TRP A 57 -11.04 7.15 7.34
CA TRP A 57 -10.15 6.02 7.09
C TRP A 57 -9.85 5.87 5.61
N ILE A 58 -8.61 5.53 5.33
CA ILE A 58 -8.15 5.09 4.02
C ILE A 58 -7.77 3.62 4.16
N ASN A 59 -8.35 2.75 3.33
CA ASN A 59 -8.03 1.33 3.35
C ASN A 59 -7.29 0.92 2.09
N VAL A 60 -6.03 0.50 2.26
CA VAL A 60 -5.15 -0.02 1.20
C VAL A 60 -4.75 -1.45 1.55
N LYS A 61 -4.76 -2.36 0.58
CA LYS A 61 -4.26 -3.72 0.73
C LYS A 61 -3.03 -3.92 -0.13
N LEU A 62 -1.94 -4.32 0.52
CA LEU A 62 -0.66 -4.62 -0.11
C LEU A 62 -0.46 -6.14 -0.17
N MET A 63 0.03 -6.62 -1.29
CA MET A 63 0.44 -8.01 -1.49
C MET A 63 1.96 -8.07 -1.62
N TYR A 64 2.54 -9.05 -0.94
CA TYR A 64 3.96 -9.34 -0.98
C TYR A 64 4.16 -10.78 -1.43
N LEU A 65 5.31 -11.05 -2.03
CA LEU A 65 5.71 -12.41 -2.33
C LEU A 65 5.97 -13.15 -1.01
N HIS A 66 5.44 -14.36 -0.85
CA HIS A 66 5.61 -15.13 0.39
C HIS A 66 7.08 -15.26 0.81
N LYS A 67 8.00 -15.41 -0.12
CA LYS A 67 9.45 -15.52 0.18
C LYS A 67 10.09 -14.20 0.58
N ASN A 68 9.52 -13.07 0.17
CA ASN A 68 9.99 -11.71 0.42
C ASN A 68 8.92 -10.94 1.19
N MET A 69 8.48 -11.51 2.31
CA MET A 69 7.57 -10.80 3.20
C MET A 69 8.29 -9.58 3.81
N PRO A 70 7.57 -8.47 4.02
CA PRO A 70 8.14 -7.27 4.63
C PRO A 70 8.52 -7.56 6.08
N ASP A 71 9.57 -6.89 6.56
CA ASP A 71 10.00 -7.03 7.95
C ASP A 71 8.86 -6.61 8.91
N PRO A 72 8.38 -7.51 9.80
CA PRO A 72 7.30 -7.20 10.73
C PRO A 72 7.66 -6.09 11.73
N THR A 73 8.95 -5.82 11.97
CA THR A 73 9.38 -4.69 12.80
C THR A 73 8.99 -3.35 12.20
N GLY A 74 9.02 -3.22 10.86
CA GLY A 74 8.53 -2.03 10.17
C GLY A 74 7.02 -1.83 10.41
N ALA A 75 6.23 -2.92 10.41
CA ALA A 75 4.78 -2.84 10.60
C ALA A 75 4.40 -2.22 11.95
N GLN A 76 5.20 -2.45 12.99
CA GLN A 76 4.97 -1.88 14.32
C GLN A 76 5.03 -0.34 14.32
N ARG A 77 5.73 0.27 13.36
CA ARG A 77 5.73 1.73 13.23
C ARG A 77 4.36 2.25 12.81
N LEU A 78 3.62 1.51 11.98
CA LEU A 78 2.28 1.90 11.55
C LEU A 78 1.28 1.91 12.70
N GLU A 79 1.39 0.96 13.64
CA GLU A 79 0.46 0.86 14.78
C GLU A 79 0.47 2.09 15.71
N ARG A 80 1.54 2.88 15.71
CA ARG A 80 1.66 4.08 16.55
C ARG A 80 1.07 5.34 15.90
N HIS A 81 0.78 5.27 14.60
CA HIS A 81 0.40 6.42 13.77
C HIS A 81 -0.95 6.21 13.06
N GLY A 82 -1.70 5.15 13.39
CA GLY A 82 -3.01 4.80 12.84
C GLY A 82 -4.03 4.38 13.88
#